data_AF-A0A7S0L0S8-F1
#
_entry.id   AF-A0A7S0L0S8-F1
#
_cell.length_a   1.000
_cell.length_b   1.000
_cell.length_c   1.000
_cell.angle_alpha   90.00
_cell.angle_beta   90.00
_cell.angle_gamma   90.00
#
_symmetry.space_group_name_H-M   'P 1'
#
loop_
_entity.id
_entity.type
_entity.pdbx_description
1 polymer ?
#
loop_
_entity_poly.entity_id
_entity_poly.type
_entity_poly.pdbx_seq_one_letter_code
_entity_poly.pdbx_strand_id
1 'polypeptide(L)'
;HPEFGQVLASCSFDRKVCIWEELGDSEELSQPPRGGWKQQAELVEAKDMLHDLKFAPKHLGLRLACCGSDRFVRVYEAPDVMDLSGWVLMHEFEADSAGGSKTSAPQCLTWNTSALGGMMLAIGFTDGSGHPW
;
A
#
# COMPACT_ATOMS: atom_id res chain seq x y z
N HIS A 1 -2.28 -0.39 -11.41
CA HIS A 1 -1.12 0.39 -11.84
C HIS A 1 -0.71 -0.10 -13.23
N PRO A 2 -1.34 0.40 -14.32
CA PRO A 2 -1.42 -0.34 -15.59
C PRO A 2 -0.07 -0.69 -16.26
N GLU A 3 1.01 0.03 -15.94
CA GLU A 3 2.34 -0.23 -16.51
C GLU A 3 3.18 -1.26 -15.75
N PHE A 4 2.74 -1.73 -14.57
CA PHE A 4 3.40 -2.78 -13.78
C PHE A 4 2.62 -4.10 -13.81
N GLY A 5 1.75 -4.28 -14.81
CA GLY A 5 0.77 -5.37 -14.82
C GLY A 5 -0.46 -5.07 -13.96
N GLN A 6 -1.40 -6.03 -13.92
CA GLN A 6 -2.62 -5.89 -13.15
C GLN A 6 -2.37 -6.38 -11.71
N VAL A 7 -1.84 -5.46 -10.89
CA VAL A 7 -1.54 -5.68 -9.48
C VAL A 7 -2.65 -5.11 -8.60
N LEU A 8 -3.08 -5.90 -7.61
CA LEU A 8 -3.99 -5.52 -6.55
C LEU A 8 -3.29 -5.65 -5.19
N ALA A 9 -3.62 -4.76 -4.26
CA ALA A 9 -3.20 -4.89 -2.88
C ALA A 9 -4.41 -4.74 -1.97
N SER A 10 -4.41 -5.51 -0.88
CA SER A 10 -5.48 -5.52 0.11
C SER A 10 -4.89 -5.46 1.52
N CYS A 11 -5.44 -4.61 2.38
CA CYS A 11 -5.15 -4.61 3.81
C CYS A 11 -6.33 -5.18 4.60
N SER A 12 -6.05 -5.76 5.77
CA SER A 12 -7.06 -6.48 6.57
C SER A 12 -6.91 -6.24 8.08
N PHE A 13 -7.97 -6.57 8.82
CA PHE A 13 -8.03 -6.54 10.29
C PHE A 13 -7.05 -7.52 10.95
N ASP A 14 -6.63 -8.56 10.22
CA ASP A 14 -5.60 -9.51 10.64
C ASP A 14 -4.17 -8.97 10.49
N ARG A 15 -4.02 -7.66 10.23
CA ARG A 15 -2.75 -6.92 10.21
C ARG A 15 -1.88 -7.21 8.99
N LYS A 16 -2.45 -7.86 7.98
CA LYS A 16 -1.75 -8.25 6.77
C LYS A 16 -2.03 -7.30 5.62
N VAL A 17 -0.99 -7.04 4.82
CA VAL A 17 -1.14 -6.55 3.45
C VAL A 17 -0.82 -7.70 2.51
N CYS A 18 -1.77 -8.08 1.67
CA CYS A 18 -1.56 -9.08 0.63
C CYS A 18 -1.42 -8.40 -0.74
N ILE A 19 -0.42 -8.82 -1.52
CA ILE A 19 -0.19 -8.37 -2.88
C ILE A 19 -0.60 -9.49 -3.84
N TRP A 20 -1.39 -9.14 -4.84
CA TRP A 20 -1.99 -10.06 -5.80
C TRP A 20 -1.65 -9.64 -7.22
N GLU A 21 -1.32 -10.61 -8.04
CA GLU A 21 -1.11 -10.45 -9.48
C GLU A 21 -2.19 -11.22 -10.24
N GLU A 22 -2.75 -10.58 -11.26
CA GLU A 22 -3.66 -11.26 -12.19
C GLU A 22 -2.88 -12.29 -13.02
N LEU A 23 -3.33 -13.54 -12.98
CA LEU A 23 -2.93 -14.58 -13.91
C LEU A 23 -3.65 -14.31 -15.23
N GLY A 24 -2.87 -14.07 -16.29
CA GLY A 24 -3.42 -13.87 -17.63
C GLY A 24 -4.30 -15.04 -18.07
N ASP A 25 -5.28 -14.74 -18.92
CA ASP A 25 -6.08 -15.78 -19.57
C ASP A 25 -5.14 -16.64 -20.43
N SER A 26 -4.94 -17.89 -20.03
CA SER A 26 -4.27 -18.87 -20.86
C SER A 26 -4.97 -18.89 -22.22
N GLU A 27 -4.27 -18.58 -23.31
CA GLU A 27 -4.77 -18.66 -24.70
C GLU A 27 -4.99 -20.11 -25.17
N GLU A 28 -5.35 -21.03 -24.27
CA GLU A 28 -5.85 -22.34 -24.66
C GLU A 28 -7.33 -22.20 -24.99
N LEU A 29 -7.63 -22.21 -26.30
CA LEU A 29 -8.96 -22.19 -26.95
C LEU A 29 -9.95 -23.29 -26.46
N SER A 30 -9.55 -24.12 -25.49
CA SER A 30 -10.30 -25.27 -24.98
C SER A 30 -10.83 -25.09 -23.56
N GLN A 31 -10.45 -24.04 -22.83
CA GLN A 31 -10.92 -23.78 -21.47
C GLN A 31 -11.55 -22.39 -21.34
N PRO A 32 -12.60 -22.22 -20.52
CA PRO A 32 -13.13 -20.89 -20.23
C PRO A 32 -12.01 -20.04 -19.59
N PRO A 33 -11.90 -18.74 -19.93
CA PRO A 33 -10.93 -17.84 -19.31
C PRO A 33 -11.11 -17.91 -17.79
N ARG A 34 -10.11 -18.44 -17.10
CA ARG A 34 -10.04 -18.40 -15.65
C ARG A 34 -9.08 -17.29 -15.29
N GLY A 35 -9.52 -16.05 -15.50
CA GLY A 35 -8.93 -14.90 -14.83
C GLY A 35 -8.84 -15.22 -13.33
N GLY A 36 -7.61 -15.26 -12.82
CA GLY A 36 -7.31 -15.70 -11.47
C GLY A 36 -6.35 -14.73 -10.80
N TRP A 37 -6.37 -14.66 -9.48
CA TRP A 37 -5.42 -13.85 -8.72
C TRP A 37 -4.46 -14.77 -7.99
N LYS A 38 -3.16 -14.55 -8.17
CA LYS A 38 -2.11 -15.24 -7.42
C LYS A 38 -1.57 -14.28 -6.35
N GLN A 39 -1.57 -14.72 -5.10
CA GLN A 39 -0.90 -13.98 -4.03
C GLN A 39 0.61 -14.08 -4.26
N GLN A 40 1.28 -12.93 -4.37
CA GLN A 40 2.72 -12.81 -4.61
C GLN A 40 3.48 -12.50 -3.32
N ALA A 41 2.91 -11.66 -2.44
CA ALA A 41 3.53 -11.29 -1.17
C ALA A 41 2.49 -11.15 -0.05
N GLU A 42 2.99 -11.28 1.19
CA GLU A 42 2.27 -10.99 2.43
C GLU A 42 3.19 -10.15 3.32
N LEU A 43 2.76 -8.93 3.66
CA LEU A 43 3.48 -7.98 4.52
C LEU A 43 2.81 -7.99 5.89
N VAL A 44 3.58 -8.20 6.95
CA VAL A 44 3.07 -8.55 8.29
C VAL A 44 3.66 -7.69 9.41
N GLU A 45 4.26 -6.56 9.07
CA GLU A 45 4.94 -5.68 10.01
C GLU A 45 3.97 -4.89 10.90
N ALA A 46 2.71 -4.75 10.48
CA ALA A 46 1.69 -4.07 11.26
C ALA A 46 1.40 -4.81 12.58
N LYS A 47 1.40 -4.06 13.68
CA LYS A 47 1.20 -4.62 15.03
C LYS A 47 -0.26 -4.66 15.44
N ASP A 48 -1.12 -3.98 14.69
CA ASP A 48 -2.57 -3.90 14.89
C ASP A 48 -3.28 -3.74 13.53
N MET A 49 -4.62 -3.67 13.54
CA MET A 49 -5.49 -3.53 12.36
C MET A 49 -4.99 -2.44 11.41
N LEU A 50 -5.06 -2.72 10.11
CA LEU A 50 -4.87 -1.71 9.07
C LEU A 50 -6.19 -1.04 8.67
N HIS A 51 -6.14 0.26 8.44
CA HIS A 51 -7.30 1.09 8.10
C HIS A 51 -7.33 1.51 6.63
N ASP A 52 -6.16 1.82 6.05
CA ASP A 52 -6.07 2.23 4.65
C ASP A 52 -4.76 1.75 4.01
N LEU A 53 -4.83 1.62 2.68
CA LEU A 53 -3.72 1.24 1.83
C LEU A 53 -3.84 1.94 0.47
N LYS A 54 -2.73 2.52 -0.01
CA LYS A 54 -2.69 3.27 -1.27
C LYS A 54 -1.38 3.04 -2.01
N PHE A 55 -1.47 2.64 -3.27
CA PHE A 55 -0.32 2.70 -4.18
C PHE A 55 0.15 4.13 -4.36
N ALA A 56 1.47 4.32 -4.41
CA ALA A 56 2.10 5.59 -4.69
C ALA A 56 1.94 5.97 -6.18
N PRO A 57 2.08 7.26 -6.50
CA PRO A 57 2.25 7.70 -7.88
C PRO A 57 3.41 6.99 -8.57
N LYS A 58 3.18 6.61 -9.83
CA LYS A 58 4.11 5.81 -10.63
C LYS A 58 5.54 6.31 -10.75
N HIS A 59 5.73 7.62 -10.73
CA HIS A 59 7.05 8.25 -10.85
C HIS A 59 7.92 8.02 -9.61
N LEU A 60 7.34 7.51 -8.51
CA LEU A 60 8.02 7.09 -7.29
C LEU A 60 8.37 5.60 -7.28
N GLY A 61 8.14 4.88 -8.39
CA GLY A 61 8.28 3.43 -8.49
C GLY A 61 7.04 2.67 -8.01
N LEU A 62 7.15 1.35 -7.94
CA LEU A 62 6.08 0.50 -7.40
C LEU A 62 6.14 0.52 -5.88
N ARG A 63 5.46 1.51 -5.30
CA ARG A 63 5.36 1.67 -3.84
C ARG A 63 3.91 1.61 -3.38
N LEU A 64 3.73 1.23 -2.13
CA LEU A 64 2.44 1.36 -1.43
C LEU A 64 2.66 1.91 -0.04
N ALA A 65 1.71 2.69 0.46
CA ALA A 65 1.62 3.07 1.86
C ALA A 65 0.44 2.40 2.52
N CYS A 66 0.59 2.05 3.80
CA CYS A 66 -0.51 1.65 4.66
C CYS A 66 -0.42 2.32 6.03
N CYS A 67 -1.56 2.41 6.72
CA CYS A 67 -1.63 2.89 8.09
C CYS A 67 -2.63 2.07 8.91
N GLY A 68 -2.47 2.08 10.23
CA GLY A 68 -3.29 1.25 11.12
C GLY A 68 -3.40 1.75 12.55
N SER A 69 -4.12 0.99 13.37
CA SER A 69 -4.36 1.23 14.80
C SER A 69 -3.08 1.26 15.64
N ASP A 70 -1.98 0.67 15.14
CA ASP A 70 -0.68 0.73 15.79
C ASP A 70 0.00 2.10 15.70
N ARG A 71 -0.66 3.06 15.02
CA ARG A 71 -0.26 4.45 14.82
C ARG A 71 0.95 4.63 13.92
N PHE A 72 1.31 3.61 13.15
CA PHE A 72 2.39 3.70 12.18
C PHE A 72 1.87 3.90 10.76
N VAL A 73 2.59 4.71 10.00
CA VAL A 73 2.55 4.70 8.54
C VAL A 73 3.74 3.91 8.05
N ARG A 74 3.48 2.99 7.11
CA ARG A 74 4.50 2.17 6.48
C ARG A 74 4.48 2.37 4.99
N VAL A 75 5.65 2.54 4.39
CA VAL A 75 5.83 2.62 2.94
C VAL A 75 6.69 1.45 2.52
N TYR A 76 6.16 0.65 1.60
CA TYR A 76 6.85 -0.49 1.01
C TYR A 76 7.16 -0.22 -0.46
N GLU A 77 8.24 -0.80 -0.96
CA GLU A 77 8.66 -0.74 -2.36
C GLU A 77 8.90 -2.14 -2.90
N ALA A 78 8.45 -2.40 -4.13
CA ALA A 78 8.92 -3.52 -4.92
C ALA A 78 10.11 -3.05 -5.77
N PRO A 79 11.35 -3.45 -5.43
CA PRO A 79 12.54 -2.99 -6.14
C PRO A 79 12.62 -3.56 -7.57
N ASP A 80 12.06 -4.75 -7.79
CA ASP A 80 11.88 -5.35 -9.10
C ASP A 80 10.38 -5.51 -9.38
N VAL A 81 9.89 -4.78 -10.38
CA VAL A 81 8.47 -4.83 -10.79
C VAL A 81 8.10 -6.15 -11.48
N MET A 82 9.10 -6.93 -11.88
CA MET A 82 8.92 -8.26 -12.47
C MET A 82 8.87 -9.37 -11.40
N ASP A 83 9.27 -9.07 -10.16
CA ASP A 83 9.19 -9.97 -9.01
C ASP A 83 8.44 -9.31 -7.85
N LEU A 84 7.11 -9.49 -7.87
CA LEU A 84 6.21 -8.95 -6.86
C LEU A 84 6.28 -9.67 -5.50
N SER A 85 7.16 -10.66 -5.32
CA SER A 85 7.36 -11.34 -4.04
C SER A 85 8.32 -10.60 -3.11
N GLY A 86 9.19 -9.75 -3.66
CA GLY A 86 10.32 -9.12 -2.96
C GLY A 86 10.08 -7.70 -2.40
N TRP A 87 8.91 -7.43 -1.82
CA TRP A 87 8.63 -6.10 -1.25
C TRP A 87 9.50 -5.79 -0.03
N VAL A 88 10.01 -4.57 0.06
CA VAL A 88 10.85 -4.09 1.16
C VAL A 88 10.20 -2.93 1.90
N LEU A 89 10.32 -2.91 3.24
CA LEU A 89 9.88 -1.78 4.07
C LEU A 89 10.89 -0.62 3.95
N MET A 90 10.47 0.46 3.29
CA MET A 90 11.30 1.65 3.06
C MET A 90 11.22 2.64 4.20
N HIS A 91 10.00 2.89 4.69
CA HIS A 91 9.73 3.84 5.76
C HIS A 91 8.75 3.26 6.75
N GLU A 92 9.03 3.45 8.03
CA GLU A 92 8.09 3.23 9.13
C GLU A 92 8.24 4.42 10.07
N PHE A 93 7.13 5.12 10.34
CA PHE A 93 7.11 6.25 11.26
C PHE A 93 5.77 6.36 11.97
N GLU A 94 5.81 6.89 13.20
CA GLU A 94 4.61 7.15 13.98
C GLU A 94 3.85 8.33 13.34
N ALA A 95 2.57 8.14 13.02
CA ALA A 95 1.73 9.14 12.36
C ALA A 95 1.65 10.45 13.17
N ASP A 96 1.69 10.34 14.50
CA ASP A 96 1.60 11.47 15.44
C ASP A 96 2.86 12.36 15.42
N SER A 97 4.00 11.84 14.95
CA SER A 97 5.24 12.62 14.85
C SER A 97 5.17 13.75 13.81
N ALA A 98 4.15 13.71 12.92
CA ALA A 98 3.82 14.78 11.98
C ALA A 98 2.94 15.91 12.60
N GLY A 99 2.75 15.91 13.92
CA GLY A 99 1.98 16.94 14.66
C GLY A 99 0.56 16.53 15.05
N GLY A 100 0.20 15.25 14.91
CA GLY A 100 -1.11 14.70 15.24
C GLY A 100 -1.38 14.57 16.74
N SER A 101 -2.65 14.33 17.08
CA SER A 101 -3.06 14.00 18.45
C SER A 101 -2.49 12.63 18.85
N LYS A 102 -1.67 12.60 19.92
CA LYS A 102 -0.99 11.40 20.45
C LYS A 102 -1.91 10.22 20.81
N THR A 103 -3.22 10.37 20.66
CA THR A 103 -4.23 9.40 21.06
C THR A 103 -5.05 8.87 19.88
N SER A 104 -4.88 9.38 18.66
CA SER A 104 -5.71 9.00 17.51
C SER A 104 -4.94 8.15 16.51
N ALA A 105 -5.52 7.04 16.08
CA ALA A 105 -4.97 6.23 15.00
C ALA A 105 -5.24 6.87 13.62
N PRO A 106 -4.29 6.80 12.68
CA PRO A 106 -4.49 7.24 11.30
C PRO A 106 -5.56 6.37 10.63
N GLN A 107 -6.49 7.00 9.90
CA GLN A 107 -7.65 6.34 9.28
C GLN A 107 -7.58 6.29 7.77
N CYS A 108 -6.92 7.26 7.14
CA CYS A 108 -6.82 7.33 5.69
C CYS A 108 -5.53 8.00 5.22
N LEU A 109 -5.12 7.64 4.01
CA LEU A 109 -3.91 8.10 3.36
C LEU A 109 -4.23 8.66 1.98
N THR A 110 -3.51 9.70 1.57
CA THR A 110 -3.52 10.14 0.17
C THR A 110 -2.17 10.71 -0.26
N TRP A 111 -1.68 10.23 -1.39
CA TRP A 111 -0.41 10.68 -1.96
C TRP A 111 -0.57 12.00 -2.71
N ASN A 112 0.44 12.86 -2.62
CA ASN A 112 0.59 13.94 -3.58
C ASN A 112 0.92 13.34 -4.96
N THR A 113 0.09 13.60 -5.95
CA THR A 113 0.24 13.06 -7.30
C THR A 113 1.15 13.88 -8.22
N SER A 114 1.61 15.05 -7.76
CA SER A 114 2.49 15.94 -8.51
C SER A 114 3.88 15.34 -8.67
N ALA A 115 4.31 15.17 -9.92
CA ALA A 115 5.66 14.72 -10.24
C ALA A 115 6.75 15.79 -10.02
N LEU A 116 6.34 17.03 -9.72
CA LEU A 116 7.25 18.17 -9.47
C LEU A 116 7.59 18.33 -7.98
N GLY A 117 6.84 17.66 -7.10
CA GLY A 117 7.11 17.62 -5.67
C GLY A 117 7.95 16.39 -5.30
N GLY A 118 8.59 16.43 -4.14
CA GLY A 118 9.09 15.22 -3.49
C GLY A 118 7.94 14.28 -3.11
N MET A 119 8.28 13.08 -2.64
CA MET A 119 7.31 12.15 -2.09
C MET A 119 6.60 12.79 -0.88
N MET A 120 5.30 13.05 -1.02
CA MET A 120 4.48 13.62 0.04
C MET A 120 3.20 12.80 0.23
N LEU A 121 2.78 12.65 1.47
CA LEU A 121 1.63 11.85 1.89
C LEU A 121 0.83 12.63 2.93
N ALA A 122 -0.46 12.84 2.69
CA ALA A 122 -1.36 13.37 3.70
C ALA A 122 -2.02 12.23 4.48
N ILE A 123 -2.07 12.38 5.80
CA ILE A 123 -2.59 11.39 6.75
C ILE A 123 -3.80 12.00 7.47
N GLY A 124 -4.95 11.34 7.43
CA GLY A 124 -6.15 11.74 8.17
C GLY A 124 -6.36 10.90 9.43
N PHE A 125 -6.84 11.52 10.51
CA PHE A 125 -7.00 10.91 11.84
C PHE A 125 -8.48 10.86 12.28
N THR A 126 -8.78 10.04 13.29
CA THR A 126 -10.15 9.90 13.86
C THR A 126 -10.69 11.17 14.51
N ASP A 127 -9.82 12.05 14.99
CA ASP A 127 -10.20 13.34 15.58
C ASP A 127 -10.52 14.42 14.51
N GLY A 128 -10.46 14.05 13.23
CA GLY A 128 -10.68 14.95 12.11
C GLY A 128 -9.45 15.81 11.75
N SER A 129 -8.32 15.65 12.43
CA SER A 129 -7.07 16.30 12.06
C SER A 129 -6.45 15.66 10.81
N GLY A 130 -5.63 16.44 10.10
CA GLY A 130 -4.89 15.99 8.92
C GLY A 130 -3.49 16.58 8.91
N HIS A 131 -2.48 15.75 8.72
CA HIS A 131 -1.07 16.16 8.75
C HIS A 131 -0.34 15.73 7.47
N PRO A 132 0.40 16.64 6.80
CA PRO A 132 1.24 16.28 5.67
C PRO A 132 2.57 15.70 6.16
N TRP A 133 3.04 14.67 5.47
CA TRP A 133 4.39 14.11 5.55
C TRP A 133 5.09 14.30 4.21
#